data_AF-A0A355U7W1-F1
#
_entry.id   AF-A0A355U7W1-F1
#
_cell.length_a   1.000
_cell.length_b   1.000
_cell.length_c   1.000
_cell.angle_alpha   90.00
_cell.angle_beta   90.00
_cell.angle_gamma   90.00
#
_symmetry.space_group_name_H-M   'P 1'
#
loop_
_entity.id
_entity.type
_entity.pdbx_description
1 polymer ?
#
loop_
_entity_poly.entity_id
_entity_poly.type
_entity_poly.pdbx_seq_one_letter_code
_entity_poly.pdbx_strand_id
1 'polypeptide(L)'
;MKWFFKMMLPALVLVSCSKEGGSPVEIDPVSTKEKSEIVSHEKIELGRKLENPYSVANVRKAMTALFPTRALVDVPVSDLYVRFLPEDADDLAMLSDLGLDLFDYPLDREILKTGDYYHDPSVPQGEITWQYAVVPSDFVFPSGIAYEIMDECFIPDENVVTKGFEDVDWDSVERKAFEITGNSDMLEPQTRGRVKPSGRITIVDDKLRKTVGVSCVKVLANVFVRISSTYTDKDGKYQFSMKFSARPHYKIRFKNKIGFTIGLNKILVQASTSSIGKGSNDGVNVKIDSKSDATLFRRCVVNNAAYDYYMKCEKTGVTKPANNIRFWILDILKPSSTLMIHHGAFLDNKLVSKYLGVYASIVRIFSPDITIGSKGKNGNYAELYMSTIHEMAHATHFAKAGTGYWKYYATYILTSFIGTGECYGTGSGNYAGYCEVGEMWAYYIENAIYKERYGGNSSDGHNYWFKPQILKELEAGGVRRSDICAALSPYTIDTKTFRDALITTTSGKSALINKVFDKYKK
;
A
#
# COMPACT_ATOMS: atom_id res chain seq x y z
N MET A 1 -13.20 10.52 11.34
CA MET A 1 -12.79 10.30 9.93
C MET A 1 -13.44 11.19 8.87
N LYS A 2 -14.77 11.28 8.73
CA LYS A 2 -15.38 12.18 7.70
C LYS A 2 -14.85 13.61 7.80
N TRP A 3 -14.63 14.08 9.02
CA TRP A 3 -14.01 15.39 9.30
C TRP A 3 -12.51 15.43 8.97
N PHE A 4 -11.74 14.40 9.33
CA PHE A 4 -10.32 14.26 8.96
C PHE A 4 -10.11 14.32 7.43
N PHE A 5 -10.89 13.55 6.66
CA PHE A 5 -10.82 13.60 5.20
C PHE A 5 -11.29 14.96 4.65
N LYS A 6 -12.36 15.56 5.20
CA LYS A 6 -12.78 16.92 4.83
C LYS A 6 -11.72 17.98 5.12
N MET A 7 -10.88 17.77 6.14
CA MET A 7 -9.80 18.68 6.54
C MET A 7 -8.53 18.46 5.72
N MET A 8 -8.19 17.22 5.41
CA MET A 8 -7.00 16.87 4.62
C MET A 8 -7.19 17.11 3.12
N LEU A 9 -8.41 16.93 2.59
CA LEU A 9 -8.67 17.06 1.15
C LEU A 9 -8.32 18.46 0.58
N PRO A 10 -8.65 19.59 1.25
CA PRO A 10 -8.17 20.90 0.82
C PRO A 10 -6.65 21.00 0.81
N ALA A 11 -5.96 20.49 1.85
CA ALA A 11 -4.49 20.51 1.89
C ALA A 11 -3.87 19.65 0.78
N LEU A 12 -4.48 18.48 0.49
CA LEU A 12 -4.08 17.58 -0.59
C LEU A 12 -4.22 18.22 -1.97
N VAL A 13 -5.35 18.89 -2.19
CA VAL A 13 -5.61 19.68 -3.40
C VAL A 13 -4.57 20.78 -3.57
N LEU A 14 -4.30 21.52 -2.49
CA LEU A 14 -3.45 22.71 -2.52
C LEU A 14 -1.96 22.38 -2.79
N VAL A 15 -1.50 21.18 -2.42
CA VAL A 15 -0.10 20.72 -2.65
C VAL A 15 -0.02 19.76 -3.84
N SER A 16 -1.08 19.65 -4.65
CA SER A 16 -1.10 18.72 -5.77
C SER A 16 -0.24 19.19 -6.95
N CYS A 17 0.49 18.26 -7.56
CA CYS A 17 1.23 18.47 -8.80
C CYS A 17 0.26 18.27 -9.96
N SER A 18 -0.39 19.35 -10.43
CA SER A 18 -1.37 19.25 -11.50
C SER A 18 -0.72 19.35 -12.89
N LYS A 19 -0.51 18.19 -13.52
CA LYS A 19 -0.17 18.10 -14.96
C LYS A 19 -1.39 18.28 -15.88
N GLU A 20 -2.56 17.99 -15.33
CA GLU A 20 -3.84 18.03 -16.02
C GLU A 20 -4.54 19.35 -15.65
N GLY A 21 -4.27 20.41 -16.43
CA GLY A 21 -4.82 21.73 -16.21
C GLY A 21 -6.33 21.70 -15.95
N GLY A 22 -6.73 22.29 -14.82
CA GLY A 22 -8.11 22.35 -14.35
C GLY A 22 -8.14 22.68 -12.86
N SER A 23 -9.19 23.38 -12.42
CA SER A 23 -9.44 23.56 -10.99
C SER A 23 -9.46 22.17 -10.33
N PRO A 24 -8.64 21.90 -9.30
CA PRO A 24 -8.60 20.60 -8.62
C PRO A 24 -9.91 20.28 -7.87
N VAL A 25 -10.90 21.18 -7.96
CA VAL A 25 -12.14 21.22 -7.24
C VAL A 25 -13.24 21.69 -8.22
N GLU A 26 -13.87 20.73 -8.92
CA GLU A 26 -15.33 20.80 -9.09
C GLU A 26 -15.91 20.21 -7.79
N ILE A 27 -15.79 20.94 -6.69
CA ILE A 27 -16.61 20.67 -5.50
C ILE A 27 -17.76 21.65 -5.66
N ASP A 28 -18.86 21.18 -6.26
CA ASP A 28 -20.15 21.78 -5.94
C ASP A 28 -20.22 21.87 -4.41
N PRO A 29 -20.54 23.03 -3.82
CA PRO A 29 -20.60 23.20 -2.38
C PRO A 29 -21.52 22.10 -1.87
N VAL A 30 -20.95 21.14 -1.12
CA VAL A 30 -21.56 19.87 -0.71
C VAL A 30 -23.07 20.00 -0.64
N SER A 31 -23.75 19.68 -1.75
CA SER A 31 -25.17 19.41 -1.71
C SER A 31 -25.27 18.15 -0.86
N THR A 32 -25.93 18.28 0.29
CA THR A 32 -26.06 17.25 1.33
C THR A 32 -26.84 16.01 0.86
N LYS A 33 -26.94 15.75 -0.44
CA LYS A 33 -27.76 14.69 -1.03
C LYS A 33 -27.01 13.65 -1.87
N GLU A 34 -25.74 13.83 -2.23
CA GLU A 34 -24.98 12.80 -2.94
C GLU A 34 -23.79 12.26 -2.12
N LYS A 35 -23.83 10.94 -1.86
CA LYS A 35 -22.79 10.19 -1.15
C LYS A 35 -21.61 9.91 -2.10
N SER A 36 -20.78 10.92 -2.37
CA SER A 36 -19.48 10.70 -3.01
C SER A 36 -18.45 10.33 -1.93
N GLU A 37 -17.93 9.10 -1.96
CA GLU A 37 -16.88 8.66 -1.04
C GLU A 37 -15.50 9.09 -1.54
N ILE A 38 -14.66 9.63 -0.64
CA ILE A 38 -13.31 10.17 -0.94
C ILE A 38 -12.30 9.05 -1.32
N VAL A 39 -12.63 7.82 -0.94
CA VAL A 39 -11.99 6.58 -1.36
C VAL A 39 -13.10 5.53 -1.42
N SER A 40 -13.37 4.91 -2.57
CA SER A 40 -14.42 3.88 -2.67
C SER A 40 -14.07 2.67 -1.79
N HIS A 41 -14.78 2.49 -0.68
CA HIS A 41 -14.56 1.37 0.23
C HIS A 41 -15.87 0.66 0.53
N GLU A 42 -15.95 -0.59 0.09
CA GLU A 42 -17.07 -1.45 0.38
C GLU A 42 -16.97 -1.99 1.81
N LYS A 43 -18.07 -1.91 2.56
CA LYS A 43 -18.13 -2.47 3.91
C LYS A 43 -18.37 -3.99 3.83
N ILE A 44 -17.62 -4.75 4.62
CA ILE A 44 -17.87 -6.16 4.87
C ILE A 44 -19.14 -6.29 5.71
N GLU A 45 -20.06 -7.15 5.26
CA GLU A 45 -21.24 -7.50 6.04
C GLU A 45 -21.05 -8.92 6.58
N LEU A 46 -21.07 -9.03 7.92
CA LEU A 46 -20.89 -10.28 8.63
C LEU A 46 -22.25 -10.88 9.02
N GLY A 47 -22.35 -12.20 8.93
CA GLY A 47 -23.50 -12.97 9.35
C GLY A 47 -23.37 -13.50 10.77
N ARG A 48 -23.95 -14.67 11.01
CA ARG A 48 -23.91 -15.33 12.32
C ARG A 48 -22.49 -15.73 12.71
N LYS A 49 -22.27 -15.87 14.02
CA LYS A 49 -21.08 -16.51 14.57
C LYS A 49 -21.08 -17.98 14.16
N LEU A 50 -19.95 -18.46 13.68
CA LEU A 50 -19.70 -19.85 13.34
C LEU A 50 -18.93 -20.51 14.48
N GLU A 51 -19.20 -21.78 14.72
CA GLU A 51 -18.48 -22.55 15.71
C GLU A 51 -17.08 -22.90 15.16
N ASN A 52 -16.02 -22.49 15.87
CA ASN A 52 -14.65 -22.62 15.40
C ASN A 52 -14.19 -24.10 15.40
N PRO A 53 -13.92 -24.72 14.24
CA PRO A 53 -13.49 -26.12 14.19
C PRO A 53 -12.09 -26.36 14.76
N TYR A 54 -11.27 -25.31 14.90
CA TYR A 54 -9.91 -25.40 15.41
C TYR A 54 -9.80 -25.13 16.91
N SER A 55 -10.89 -24.81 17.62
CA SER A 55 -10.83 -24.66 19.06
C SER A 55 -10.43 -26.00 19.71
N VAL A 56 -9.58 -25.97 20.74
CA VAL A 56 -9.14 -27.18 21.45
C VAL A 56 -10.34 -28.03 21.90
N ALA A 57 -11.42 -27.37 22.32
CA ALA A 57 -12.66 -28.03 22.70
C ALA A 57 -13.28 -28.84 21.53
N ASN A 58 -13.36 -28.27 20.33
CA ASN A 58 -13.96 -28.96 19.19
C ASN A 58 -13.03 -30.00 18.56
N VAL A 59 -11.72 -29.76 18.56
CA VAL A 59 -10.72 -30.77 18.18
C VAL A 59 -10.77 -31.96 19.14
N ARG A 60 -10.89 -31.74 20.46
CA ARG A 60 -11.03 -32.82 21.45
C ARG A 60 -12.32 -33.64 21.24
N LYS A 61 -13.45 -32.98 20.92
CA LYS A 61 -14.70 -33.68 20.55
C LYS A 61 -14.51 -34.53 19.29
N ALA A 62 -13.84 -34.00 18.27
CA ALA A 62 -13.56 -34.72 17.03
C ALA A 62 -12.64 -35.94 17.25
N MET A 63 -11.58 -35.77 18.05
CA MET A 63 -10.69 -36.84 18.48
C MET A 63 -11.44 -37.94 19.22
N THR A 64 -12.29 -37.58 20.17
CA THR A 64 -13.10 -38.54 20.95
C THR A 64 -14.06 -39.32 20.05
N ALA A 65 -14.64 -38.66 19.04
CA ALA A 65 -15.55 -39.30 18.09
C ALA A 65 -14.85 -40.29 17.15
N LEU A 66 -13.61 -40.02 16.72
CA LEU A 66 -12.84 -40.88 15.83
C LEU A 66 -12.07 -41.98 16.56
N PHE A 67 -11.58 -41.68 17.77
CA PHE A 67 -10.71 -42.56 18.56
C PHE A 67 -11.25 -42.75 19.98
N PRO A 68 -12.46 -43.32 20.16
CA PRO A 68 -13.11 -43.43 21.47
C PRO A 68 -12.35 -44.31 22.48
N THR A 69 -11.46 -45.18 21.99
CA THR A 69 -10.63 -46.08 22.81
C THR A 69 -9.29 -45.47 23.23
N ARG A 70 -8.89 -44.32 22.67
CA ARG A 70 -7.73 -43.55 23.15
C ARG A 70 -8.21 -42.70 24.33
N ALA A 71 -7.74 -43.04 25.54
CA ALA A 71 -8.05 -42.30 26.77
C ALA A 71 -7.90 -40.78 26.57
N LEU A 72 -8.85 -40.01 27.10
CA LEU A 72 -8.95 -38.53 27.11
C LEU A 72 -7.65 -37.84 26.67
N VAL A 73 -7.51 -37.72 25.36
CA VAL A 73 -6.34 -37.14 24.73
C VAL A 73 -6.33 -35.65 25.06
N ASP A 74 -5.27 -35.20 25.74
CA ASP A 74 -5.08 -33.78 25.95
C ASP A 74 -4.52 -33.16 24.66
N VAL A 75 -5.38 -32.45 23.95
CA VAL A 75 -5.04 -31.73 22.73
C VAL A 75 -4.30 -30.46 23.15
N PRO A 76 -3.02 -30.27 22.75
CA PRO A 76 -2.25 -29.11 23.17
C PRO A 76 -2.79 -27.82 22.55
N VAL A 77 -2.57 -26.69 23.23
CA VAL A 77 -2.81 -25.37 22.65
C VAL A 77 -1.62 -25.00 21.79
N SER A 78 -1.80 -24.94 20.47
CA SER A 78 -0.74 -24.49 19.55
C SER A 78 -0.79 -22.99 19.31
N ASP A 79 -1.99 -22.43 19.27
CA ASP A 79 -2.24 -21.04 18.88
C ASP A 79 -3.35 -20.43 19.74
N LEU A 80 -3.35 -19.11 19.84
CA LEU A 80 -4.41 -18.31 20.45
C LEU A 80 -5.08 -17.48 19.36
N TYR A 81 -6.41 -17.57 19.28
CA TYR A 81 -7.20 -16.60 18.52
C TYR A 81 -7.47 -15.41 19.42
N VAL A 82 -6.95 -14.24 19.06
CA VAL A 82 -6.96 -13.04 19.91
C VAL A 82 -7.52 -11.86 19.13
N ARG A 83 -8.16 -10.92 19.84
CA ARG A 83 -8.42 -9.58 19.33
C ARG A 83 -7.75 -8.53 20.21
N PHE A 84 -7.16 -7.53 19.57
CA PHE A 84 -6.54 -6.37 20.20
C PHE A 84 -7.41 -5.13 19.97
N LEU A 85 -7.48 -4.24 20.94
CA LEU A 85 -8.10 -2.92 20.81
C LEU A 85 -7.02 -1.85 21.02
N PRO A 86 -6.32 -1.43 19.94
CA PRO A 86 -5.38 -0.32 19.99
C PRO A 86 -6.10 0.97 20.40
N GLU A 87 -5.57 1.68 21.39
CA GLU A 87 -6.14 2.97 21.79
C GLU A 87 -5.80 4.05 20.78
N ASP A 88 -4.56 4.00 20.30
CA ASP A 88 -4.04 4.90 19.28
C ASP A 88 -3.28 4.16 18.19
N ALA A 89 -2.68 4.94 17.31
CA ALA A 89 -2.03 4.37 16.16
C ALA A 89 -0.54 4.02 16.39
N ASP A 90 0.05 4.42 17.51
CA ASP A 90 1.34 3.91 17.96
C ASP A 90 1.17 2.47 18.47
N ASP A 91 0.08 2.19 19.19
CA ASP A 91 -0.32 0.81 19.53
C ASP A 91 -0.53 -0.05 18.27
N LEU A 92 -1.25 0.48 17.27
CA LEU A 92 -1.48 -0.24 16.02
C LEU A 92 -0.17 -0.47 15.24
N ALA A 93 0.73 0.51 15.23
CA ALA A 93 2.05 0.37 14.62
C ALA A 93 2.88 -0.70 15.35
N MET A 94 2.86 -0.71 16.68
CA MET A 94 3.51 -1.74 17.49
C MET A 94 3.02 -3.14 17.12
N LEU A 95 1.71 -3.36 16.98
CA LEU A 95 1.16 -4.64 16.53
C LEU A 95 1.59 -5.02 15.11
N SER A 96 1.71 -4.04 14.21
CA SER A 96 2.18 -4.24 12.83
C SER A 96 3.67 -4.63 12.79
N ASP A 97 4.47 -4.06 13.68
CA ASP A 97 5.92 -4.28 13.81
C ASP A 97 6.25 -5.65 14.42
N LEU A 98 5.33 -6.22 15.21
CA LEU A 98 5.37 -7.62 15.66
C LEU A 98 5.19 -8.62 14.50
N GLY A 99 4.91 -8.16 13.29
CA GLY A 99 4.77 -9.00 12.10
C GLY A 99 3.43 -9.75 12.03
N LEU A 100 2.46 -9.38 12.87
CA LEU A 100 1.16 -10.05 12.95
C LEU A 100 0.34 -9.88 11.67
N ASP A 101 -0.38 -10.93 11.29
CA ASP A 101 -1.43 -10.83 10.29
C ASP A 101 -2.73 -10.35 10.94
N LEU A 102 -2.87 -9.04 11.05
CA LEU A 102 -4.05 -8.38 11.61
C LEU A 102 -5.23 -8.42 10.65
N PHE A 103 -6.43 -8.63 11.18
CA PHE A 103 -7.71 -8.57 10.47
C PHE A 103 -8.63 -7.61 11.20
N ASP A 104 -9.41 -6.85 10.46
CA ASP A 104 -10.36 -5.90 11.02
C ASP A 104 -11.74 -6.48 11.33
N TYR A 105 -11.90 -7.80 11.14
CA TYR A 105 -13.15 -8.50 11.37
C TYR A 105 -12.89 -9.87 12.02
N PRO A 106 -13.86 -10.39 12.79
CA PRO A 106 -13.76 -11.71 13.42
C PRO A 106 -13.67 -12.84 12.38
N LEU A 107 -12.70 -13.72 12.57
CA LEU A 107 -12.38 -14.84 11.68
C LEU A 107 -13.42 -15.98 11.75
N ASP A 108 -14.26 -15.98 12.77
CA ASP A 108 -15.28 -16.98 13.13
C ASP A 108 -16.71 -16.51 12.77
N ARG A 109 -16.86 -15.74 11.69
CA ARG A 109 -18.18 -15.30 11.20
C ARG A 109 -18.37 -15.54 9.71
N GLU A 110 -19.63 -15.73 9.32
CA GLU A 110 -20.01 -15.74 7.91
C GLU A 110 -19.74 -14.37 7.28
N ILE A 111 -19.20 -14.36 6.06
CA ILE A 111 -19.09 -13.15 5.24
C ILE A 111 -20.26 -13.17 4.27
N LEU A 112 -21.28 -12.37 4.56
CA LEU A 112 -22.48 -12.25 3.71
C LEU A 112 -22.20 -11.37 2.49
N LYS A 113 -21.40 -10.32 2.69
CA LYS A 113 -20.95 -9.42 1.64
C LYS A 113 -19.46 -9.15 1.80
N THR A 114 -18.74 -9.38 0.71
CA THR A 114 -17.33 -9.02 0.59
C THR A 114 -17.17 -7.50 0.59
N GLY A 115 -16.08 -7.03 1.19
CA GLY A 115 -15.71 -5.62 1.17
C GLY A 115 -14.23 -5.42 1.51
N ASP A 116 -13.84 -4.16 1.63
CA ASP A 116 -12.49 -3.69 1.95
C ASP A 116 -12.27 -3.50 3.45
N TYR A 117 -13.34 -3.33 4.24
CA TYR A 117 -13.22 -3.12 5.69
C TYR A 117 -14.46 -3.52 6.50
N TYR A 118 -14.26 -3.82 7.78
CA TYR A 118 -15.29 -3.97 8.80
C TYR A 118 -15.03 -3.02 9.97
N HIS A 119 -16.08 -2.46 10.56
CA HIS A 119 -15.97 -1.69 11.80
C HIS A 119 -16.91 -2.31 12.82
N ASP A 120 -16.36 -2.73 13.96
CA ASP A 120 -17.13 -3.36 15.02
C ASP A 120 -18.15 -2.35 15.58
N PRO A 121 -19.46 -2.69 15.61
CA PRO A 121 -20.50 -1.77 16.12
C PRO A 121 -20.33 -1.35 17.58
N SER A 122 -19.57 -2.10 18.38
CA SER A 122 -19.27 -1.76 19.78
C SER A 122 -18.20 -0.67 19.90
N VAL A 123 -17.42 -0.42 18.84
CA VAL A 123 -16.38 0.60 18.82
C VAL A 123 -16.96 1.90 18.22
N PRO A 124 -16.78 3.07 18.87
CA PRO A 124 -17.20 4.35 18.30
C PRO A 124 -16.64 4.60 16.89
N GLN A 125 -17.43 5.29 16.06
CA GLN A 125 -16.98 5.60 14.70
C GLN A 125 -15.78 6.56 14.71
N GLY A 126 -14.72 6.17 14.02
CA GLY A 126 -13.52 6.99 13.85
C GLY A 126 -12.39 6.64 14.83
N GLU A 127 -12.63 5.72 15.75
CA GLU A 127 -11.59 5.02 16.50
C GLU A 127 -11.10 3.79 15.73
N ILE A 128 -9.98 3.23 16.17
CA ILE A 128 -9.42 2.00 15.60
C ILE A 128 -10.29 0.83 16.07
N THR A 129 -10.86 0.09 15.11
CA THR A 129 -11.66 -1.10 15.42
C THR A 129 -10.80 -2.22 15.99
N TRP A 130 -11.42 -3.24 16.58
CA TRP A 130 -10.76 -4.48 16.98
C TRP A 130 -9.89 -5.07 15.85
N GLN A 131 -8.66 -5.43 16.20
CA GLN A 131 -7.70 -6.11 15.34
C GLN A 131 -7.58 -7.58 15.75
N TYR A 132 -8.12 -8.46 14.94
CA TYR A 132 -8.10 -9.91 15.13
C TYR A 132 -6.81 -10.51 14.58
N ALA A 133 -6.24 -11.46 15.31
CA ALA A 133 -5.02 -12.16 14.91
C ALA A 133 -5.00 -13.57 15.48
N VAL A 134 -4.10 -14.39 14.95
CA VAL A 134 -3.76 -15.70 15.50
C VAL A 134 -2.28 -15.67 15.82
N VAL A 135 -1.95 -15.98 17.08
CA VAL A 135 -0.59 -15.90 17.63
C VAL A 135 -0.20 -17.23 18.26
N PRO A 136 1.09 -17.56 18.37
CA PRO A 136 1.55 -18.75 19.09
C PRO A 136 1.05 -18.80 20.53
N SER A 137 0.93 -19.99 21.11
CA SER A 137 0.45 -20.16 22.50
C SER A 137 1.38 -19.55 23.56
N ASP A 138 2.65 -19.35 23.24
CA ASP A 138 3.66 -18.68 24.07
C ASP A 138 3.85 -17.20 23.72
N PHE A 139 2.95 -16.60 22.94
CA PHE A 139 3.04 -15.21 22.52
C PHE A 139 3.06 -14.25 23.70
N VAL A 140 4.06 -13.36 23.72
CA VAL A 140 4.19 -12.31 24.72
C VAL A 140 3.40 -11.09 24.26
N PHE A 141 2.28 -10.83 24.94
CA PHE A 141 1.42 -9.69 24.64
C PHE A 141 2.11 -8.36 24.94
N PRO A 142 2.03 -7.36 24.04
CA PRO A 142 2.61 -6.04 24.28
C PRO A 142 1.92 -5.34 25.45
N SER A 143 2.71 -4.70 26.31
CA SER A 143 2.18 -3.93 27.45
C SER A 143 1.43 -2.69 26.99
N GLY A 144 0.27 -2.41 27.59
CA GLY A 144 -0.50 -1.19 27.33
C GLY A 144 -1.60 -1.35 26.28
N ILE A 145 -1.59 -2.42 25.48
CA ILE A 145 -2.62 -2.67 24.48
C ILE A 145 -3.68 -3.61 25.05
N ALA A 146 -4.95 -3.20 25.06
CA ALA A 146 -6.05 -4.05 25.48
C ALA A 146 -6.21 -5.24 24.52
N TYR A 147 -6.41 -6.44 25.06
CA TYR A 147 -6.61 -7.65 24.26
C TYR A 147 -7.55 -8.66 24.93
N GLU A 148 -8.12 -9.54 24.12
CA GLU A 148 -8.98 -10.64 24.56
C GLU A 148 -8.63 -11.93 23.81
N ILE A 149 -8.40 -13.01 24.55
CA ILE A 149 -8.27 -14.36 24.00
C ILE A 149 -9.69 -14.88 23.71
N MET A 150 -9.99 -15.08 22.44
CA MET A 150 -11.28 -15.54 21.94
C MET A 150 -11.42 -17.05 22.03
N ASP A 151 -10.37 -17.79 21.67
CA ASP A 151 -10.29 -19.25 21.73
C ASP A 151 -8.83 -19.71 21.89
N GLU A 152 -8.63 -20.76 22.69
CA GLU A 152 -7.45 -21.62 22.59
C GLU A 152 -7.62 -22.58 21.41
N CYS A 153 -6.65 -22.58 20.50
CA CYS A 153 -6.72 -23.30 19.24
C CYS A 153 -5.66 -24.39 19.14
N PHE A 154 -6.02 -25.46 18.43
CA PHE A 154 -5.06 -26.41 17.89
C PHE A 154 -5.17 -26.41 16.36
N ILE A 155 -4.16 -25.85 15.70
CA ILE A 155 -4.09 -25.73 14.25
C ILE A 155 -3.02 -26.70 13.75
N PRO A 156 -3.37 -27.90 13.26
CA PRO A 156 -2.38 -28.89 12.87
C PRO A 156 -1.56 -28.41 11.66
N ASP A 157 -0.24 -28.34 11.80
CA ASP A 157 0.70 -28.05 10.71
C ASP A 157 1.93 -28.94 10.84
N GLU A 158 2.73 -29.03 9.77
CA GLU A 158 3.98 -29.82 9.70
C GLU A 158 4.98 -29.44 10.82
N ASN A 159 4.86 -28.23 11.38
CA ASN A 159 5.75 -27.70 12.43
C ASN A 159 5.23 -27.92 13.86
N VAL A 160 3.97 -28.36 14.03
CA VAL A 160 3.40 -28.57 15.36
C VAL A 160 3.90 -29.91 15.90
N VAL A 161 4.70 -29.85 16.96
CA VAL A 161 5.24 -31.06 17.61
C VAL A 161 4.12 -31.78 18.33
N THR A 162 3.63 -32.86 17.75
CA THR A 162 2.55 -33.67 18.28
C THR A 162 3.10 -34.91 19.00
N LYS A 163 4.05 -34.72 19.93
CA LYS A 163 4.64 -35.81 20.73
C LYS A 163 3.55 -36.67 21.36
N GLY A 164 3.55 -37.97 21.07
CA GLY A 164 2.52 -38.92 21.52
C GLY A 164 1.31 -39.07 20.58
N PHE A 165 1.29 -38.37 19.45
CA PHE A 165 0.20 -38.36 18.45
C PHE A 165 0.71 -38.55 17.01
N GLU A 166 1.89 -39.15 16.85
CA GLU A 166 2.55 -39.36 15.56
C GLU A 166 1.70 -40.22 14.60
N ASP A 167 0.87 -41.12 15.15
CA ASP A 167 -0.05 -41.98 14.40
C ASP A 167 -1.48 -41.41 14.29
N VAL A 168 -1.72 -40.15 14.66
CA VAL A 168 -3.04 -39.52 14.50
C VAL A 168 -3.18 -39.00 13.08
N ASP A 169 -4.23 -39.46 12.39
CA ASP A 169 -4.67 -38.85 11.14
C ASP A 169 -5.34 -37.49 11.42
N TRP A 170 -4.52 -36.45 11.58
CA TRP A 170 -4.98 -35.08 11.85
C TRP A 170 -5.86 -34.52 10.75
N ASP A 171 -5.71 -35.01 9.52
CA ASP A 171 -6.56 -34.61 8.41
C ASP A 171 -8.01 -35.07 8.64
N SER A 172 -8.20 -36.32 9.08
CA SER A 172 -9.52 -36.85 9.46
C SER A 172 -10.09 -36.14 10.68
N VAL A 173 -9.26 -35.79 11.66
CA VAL A 173 -9.68 -35.05 12.87
C VAL A 173 -10.18 -33.66 12.51
N GLU A 174 -9.45 -32.93 11.66
CA GLU A 174 -9.87 -31.60 11.19
C GLU A 174 -11.21 -31.70 10.48
N ARG A 175 -11.38 -32.63 9.52
CA ARG A 175 -12.67 -32.82 8.83
C ARG A 175 -13.80 -33.15 9.79
N LYS A 176 -13.55 -34.01 10.78
CA LYS A 176 -14.55 -34.35 11.81
C LYS A 176 -14.91 -33.16 12.69
N ALA A 177 -13.95 -32.27 12.98
CA ALA A 177 -14.23 -31.03 13.69
C ALA A 177 -15.12 -30.10 12.86
N PHE A 178 -14.88 -29.97 11.55
CA PHE A 178 -15.78 -29.24 10.64
C PHE A 178 -17.20 -29.86 10.63
N GLU A 179 -17.32 -31.18 10.65
CA GLU A 179 -18.63 -31.86 10.74
C GLU A 179 -19.38 -31.54 12.03
N ILE A 180 -18.73 -31.72 13.19
CA ILE A 180 -19.36 -31.52 14.51
C ILE A 180 -19.74 -30.06 14.73
N THR A 181 -19.02 -29.12 14.12
CA THR A 181 -19.29 -27.68 14.19
C THR A 181 -20.29 -27.20 13.13
N GLY A 182 -20.80 -28.10 12.28
CA GLY A 182 -21.80 -27.76 11.26
C GLY A 182 -21.23 -27.00 10.04
N ASN A 183 -19.92 -27.09 9.81
CA ASN A 183 -19.18 -26.39 8.75
C ASN A 183 -18.76 -27.33 7.59
N SER A 184 -19.36 -28.52 7.46
CA SER A 184 -18.97 -29.52 6.45
C SER A 184 -19.05 -29.01 5.00
N ASP A 185 -19.94 -28.06 4.74
CA ASP A 185 -20.14 -27.44 3.42
C ASP A 185 -18.91 -26.66 2.93
N MET A 186 -17.99 -26.32 3.85
CA MET A 186 -16.75 -25.63 3.52
C MET A 186 -15.64 -26.58 3.05
N LEU A 187 -15.75 -27.88 3.33
CA LEU A 187 -14.72 -28.87 3.03
C LEU A 187 -14.62 -29.15 1.53
N GLU A 188 -13.39 -29.24 1.02
CA GLU A 188 -13.13 -29.75 -0.34
C GLU A 188 -13.10 -31.29 -0.33
N PRO A 189 -13.34 -31.97 -1.46
CA PRO A 189 -13.23 -33.42 -1.56
C PRO A 189 -11.85 -33.93 -1.12
N GLN A 190 -11.81 -35.10 -0.49
CA GLN A 190 -10.57 -35.69 -0.02
C GLN A 190 -9.76 -36.25 -1.20
N THR A 191 -8.55 -35.72 -1.40
CA THR A 191 -7.57 -36.23 -2.37
C THR A 191 -6.42 -36.91 -1.64
N ARG A 192 -5.66 -37.79 -2.33
CA ARG A 192 -4.56 -38.58 -1.73
C ARG A 192 -3.37 -37.75 -1.21
N GLY A 193 -3.39 -36.43 -1.37
CA GLY A 193 -2.42 -35.52 -0.76
C GLY A 193 -2.81 -34.07 -0.96
N ARG A 194 -3.03 -33.33 0.13
CA ARG A 194 -3.25 -31.88 0.08
C ARG A 194 -1.99 -31.20 -0.43
N VAL A 195 -2.13 -30.31 -1.40
CA VAL A 195 -1.01 -29.47 -1.84
C VAL A 195 -0.97 -28.17 -1.04
N LYS A 196 0.22 -27.57 -0.97
CA LYS A 196 0.37 -26.20 -0.49
C LYS A 196 -0.20 -25.27 -1.57
N PRO A 197 -1.24 -24.47 -1.28
CA PRO A 197 -1.92 -23.71 -2.31
C PRO A 197 -0.96 -22.76 -3.02
N SER A 198 -1.07 -22.70 -4.34
CA SER A 198 -0.20 -21.90 -5.18
C SER A 198 -0.95 -21.33 -6.37
N GLY A 199 -0.47 -20.22 -6.90
CA GLY A 199 -1.13 -19.59 -8.02
C GLY A 199 -0.34 -18.41 -8.56
N ARG A 200 -1.01 -17.62 -9.40
CA ARG A 200 -0.43 -16.48 -10.06
C ARG A 200 -1.40 -15.31 -10.13
N ILE A 201 -0.95 -14.14 -9.68
CA ILE A 201 -1.70 -12.88 -9.76
C ILE A 201 -1.04 -12.00 -10.81
N THR A 202 -1.79 -11.63 -11.83
CA THR A 202 -1.28 -10.87 -12.99
C THR A 202 -2.18 -9.69 -13.32
N ILE A 203 -1.64 -8.69 -14.00
CA ILE A 203 -2.38 -7.53 -14.49
C ILE A 203 -2.02 -7.25 -15.95
N VAL A 204 -3.01 -6.85 -16.75
CA VAL A 204 -2.81 -6.42 -18.15
C VAL A 204 -2.32 -4.97 -18.18
N ASP A 205 -1.13 -4.77 -18.77
CA ASP A 205 -0.65 -3.46 -19.23
C ASP A 205 -1.02 -3.36 -20.71
N ASP A 206 -2.09 -2.61 -20.99
CA ASP A 206 -2.71 -2.44 -22.30
C ASP A 206 -1.77 -1.71 -23.28
N LYS A 207 -1.05 -0.69 -22.79
CA LYS A 207 -0.05 0.05 -23.57
C LYS A 207 1.13 -0.83 -23.96
N LEU A 208 1.60 -1.69 -23.05
CA LEU A 208 2.66 -2.66 -23.32
C LEU A 208 2.16 -3.87 -24.13
N ARG A 209 0.84 -4.06 -24.22
CA ARG A 209 0.17 -5.26 -24.76
C ARG A 209 0.67 -6.55 -24.11
N LYS A 210 0.91 -6.51 -22.80
CA LYS A 210 1.44 -7.65 -22.04
C LYS A 210 0.65 -7.86 -20.74
N THR A 211 0.60 -9.12 -20.33
CA THR A 211 0.17 -9.49 -18.98
C THR A 211 1.42 -9.65 -18.12
N VAL A 212 1.53 -8.86 -17.06
CA VAL A 212 2.68 -8.82 -16.14
C VAL A 212 2.28 -9.32 -14.76
N GLY A 213 3.24 -9.79 -13.97
CA GLY A 213 2.99 -10.18 -12.58
C GLY A 213 2.62 -8.98 -11.71
N VAL A 214 1.69 -9.15 -10.76
CA VAL A 214 1.56 -8.20 -9.66
C VAL A 214 2.70 -8.49 -8.68
N SER A 215 3.71 -7.62 -8.67
CA SER A 215 5.02 -7.92 -8.12
C SER A 215 5.08 -7.71 -6.61
N CYS A 216 5.57 -8.73 -5.89
CA CYS A 216 5.91 -8.64 -4.47
C CYS A 216 4.78 -8.15 -3.56
N VAL A 217 3.52 -8.41 -3.93
CA VAL A 217 2.35 -8.09 -3.11
C VAL A 217 2.07 -9.22 -2.12
N LYS A 218 1.60 -8.89 -0.91
CA LYS A 218 1.24 -9.91 0.09
C LYS A 218 -0.08 -10.58 -0.32
N VAL A 219 -0.09 -11.90 -0.33
CA VAL A 219 -1.29 -12.73 -0.54
C VAL A 219 -1.59 -13.45 0.77
N LEU A 220 -2.87 -13.51 1.13
CA LEU A 220 -3.33 -14.23 2.31
C LEU A 220 -4.41 -15.23 1.91
N ALA A 221 -4.42 -16.37 2.60
CA ALA A 221 -5.47 -17.37 2.54
C ALA A 221 -5.86 -17.73 3.97
N ASN A 222 -7.16 -17.73 4.28
CA ASN A 222 -7.62 -18.14 5.59
C ASN A 222 -8.88 -18.99 5.55
N VAL A 223 -8.98 -19.91 6.51
CA VAL A 223 -10.17 -20.67 6.87
C VAL A 223 -10.30 -20.58 8.38
N PHE A 224 -11.29 -19.83 8.88
CA PHE A 224 -11.34 -19.45 10.29
C PHE A 224 -9.99 -18.86 10.74
N VAL A 225 -9.42 -19.42 11.80
CA VAL A 225 -8.15 -19.07 12.44
C VAL A 225 -6.93 -19.69 11.76
N ARG A 226 -7.12 -20.63 10.83
CA ARG A 226 -6.01 -21.15 10.01
C ARG A 226 -5.68 -20.11 8.94
N ILE A 227 -4.57 -19.39 9.13
CA ILE A 227 -4.12 -18.30 8.25
C ILE A 227 -2.75 -18.66 7.68
N SER A 228 -2.59 -18.50 6.36
CA SER A 228 -1.29 -18.51 5.71
C SER A 228 -1.13 -17.25 4.87
N SER A 229 0.06 -16.66 4.93
CA SER A 229 0.41 -15.51 4.11
C SER A 229 1.77 -15.71 3.42
N THR A 230 1.92 -15.11 2.25
CA THR A 230 3.15 -15.16 1.45
C THR A 230 3.22 -13.92 0.56
N TYR A 231 4.27 -13.78 -0.22
CA TYR A 231 4.42 -12.73 -1.22
C TYR A 231 4.48 -13.31 -2.62
N THR A 232 3.91 -12.61 -3.59
CA THR A 232 4.16 -12.93 -5.00
C THR A 232 5.63 -12.67 -5.36
N ASP A 233 6.16 -13.42 -6.32
CA ASP A 233 7.42 -13.07 -6.98
C ASP A 233 7.21 -11.95 -8.03
N LYS A 234 8.27 -11.58 -8.76
CA LYS A 234 8.21 -10.58 -9.85
C LYS A 234 7.28 -10.97 -11.01
N ASP A 235 7.02 -12.27 -11.18
CA ASP A 235 6.17 -12.80 -12.23
C ASP A 235 4.73 -13.03 -11.73
N GLY A 236 4.45 -12.68 -10.47
CA GLY A 236 3.15 -12.76 -9.82
C GLY A 236 2.85 -14.12 -9.19
N LYS A 237 3.79 -15.06 -9.17
CA LYS A 237 3.57 -16.41 -8.62
C LYS A 237 3.68 -16.41 -7.10
N TYR A 238 2.88 -17.22 -6.44
CA TYR A 238 2.93 -17.41 -4.99
C TYR A 238 2.70 -18.86 -4.61
N GLN A 239 3.19 -19.24 -3.43
CA GLN A 239 2.88 -20.51 -2.77
C GLN A 239 2.85 -20.29 -1.25
N PHE A 240 1.81 -20.82 -0.60
CA PHE A 240 1.66 -20.78 0.85
C PHE A 240 2.46 -21.86 1.55
N SER A 241 2.73 -21.69 2.84
CA SER A 241 3.40 -22.71 3.65
C SER A 241 2.44 -23.78 4.17
N MET A 242 1.18 -23.41 4.43
CA MET A 242 0.16 -24.28 5.02
C MET A 242 -0.78 -24.89 3.97
N LYS A 243 -1.28 -26.10 4.26
CA LYS A 243 -2.35 -26.79 3.52
C LYS A 243 -3.72 -26.47 4.12
N PHE A 244 -4.82 -26.70 3.38
CA PHE A 244 -6.19 -26.49 3.85
C PHE A 244 -7.11 -27.67 3.49
N SER A 245 -7.98 -28.12 4.41
CA SER A 245 -9.06 -29.08 4.09
C SER A 245 -10.26 -28.43 3.42
N ALA A 246 -10.50 -27.17 3.74
CA ALA A 246 -11.65 -26.40 3.35
C ALA A 246 -11.26 -25.31 2.35
N ARG A 247 -12.26 -24.74 1.68
CA ARG A 247 -12.12 -23.63 0.73
C ARG A 247 -11.62 -22.36 1.42
N PRO A 248 -10.34 -21.98 1.26
CA PRO A 248 -9.84 -20.76 1.88
C PRO A 248 -10.38 -19.52 1.18
N HIS A 249 -10.52 -18.46 1.96
CA HIS A 249 -10.80 -17.14 1.45
C HIS A 249 -9.48 -16.43 1.10
N TYR A 250 -9.28 -16.14 -0.18
CA TYR A 250 -8.06 -15.50 -0.68
C TYR A 250 -8.19 -13.98 -0.70
N LYS A 251 -7.07 -13.30 -0.39
CA LYS A 251 -6.99 -11.85 -0.35
C LYS A 251 -5.63 -11.34 -0.83
N ILE A 252 -5.62 -10.13 -1.36
CA ILE A 252 -4.41 -9.37 -1.66
C ILE A 252 -4.32 -8.23 -0.65
N ARG A 253 -3.21 -8.16 0.09
CA ARG A 253 -2.91 -7.05 1.00
C ARG A 253 -1.79 -6.23 0.39
N PHE A 254 -2.05 -4.94 0.19
CA PHE A 254 -1.11 -4.02 -0.45
C PHE A 254 -0.05 -3.50 0.54
N LYS A 255 0.64 -4.44 1.20
CA LYS A 255 1.92 -4.25 1.91
C LYS A 255 2.96 -4.96 1.06
N ASN A 256 3.79 -4.21 0.34
CA ASN A 256 4.75 -4.80 -0.59
C ASN A 256 5.98 -5.33 0.19
N LYS A 257 6.60 -6.41 -0.31
CA LYS A 257 7.79 -7.02 0.31
C LYS A 257 8.95 -6.03 0.48
N ILE A 258 9.03 -5.00 -0.37
CA ILE A 258 10.11 -4.01 -0.31
C ILE A 258 9.88 -2.89 0.72
N GLY A 259 8.74 -2.89 1.42
CA GLY A 259 8.50 -2.05 2.60
C GLY A 259 7.48 -0.92 2.41
N PHE A 260 6.97 -0.64 1.20
CA PHE A 260 5.91 0.37 1.02
C PHE A 260 4.49 -0.23 1.20
N THR A 261 3.53 0.62 1.56
CA THR A 261 2.11 0.22 1.65
C THR A 261 1.20 1.10 0.80
N ILE A 262 0.11 0.52 0.29
CA ILE A 262 -0.97 1.25 -0.36
C ILE A 262 -2.22 1.07 0.48
N GLY A 263 -2.80 2.19 0.90
CA GLY A 263 -4.10 2.20 1.53
C GLY A 263 -4.22 3.16 2.69
N LEU A 264 -5.44 3.66 2.82
CA LEU A 264 -6.02 4.10 4.07
C LEU A 264 -7.45 3.57 4.05
N ASN A 265 -7.78 2.56 4.85
CA ASN A 265 -9.18 2.16 4.98
C ASN A 265 -9.91 2.99 6.06
N LYS A 266 -11.24 2.89 6.09
CA LYS A 266 -12.13 3.60 7.03
C LYS A 266 -12.00 3.18 8.50
N ILE A 267 -10.96 2.45 8.85
CA ILE A 267 -10.70 2.01 10.22
C ILE A 267 -9.21 2.10 10.53
N LEU A 268 -8.48 2.87 9.70
CA LEU A 268 -7.09 3.22 9.95
C LEU A 268 -6.12 2.02 9.90
N VAL A 269 -6.35 1.06 8.99
CA VAL A 269 -5.37 0.01 8.68
C VAL A 269 -4.39 0.54 7.63
N GLN A 270 -3.09 0.39 7.90
CA GLN A 270 -1.97 0.94 7.12
C GLN A 270 -1.83 0.37 5.70
N ALA A 271 -2.48 -0.77 5.41
CA ALA A 271 -2.48 -1.39 4.08
C ALA A 271 -3.88 -1.87 3.71
N SER A 272 -4.39 -1.41 2.57
CA SER A 272 -5.67 -1.87 2.05
C SER A 272 -5.62 -3.35 1.68
N THR A 273 -6.76 -4.02 1.82
CA THR A 273 -6.94 -5.41 1.43
C THR A 273 -8.04 -5.50 0.37
N SER A 274 -7.78 -6.22 -0.72
CA SER A 274 -8.78 -6.58 -1.71
C SER A 274 -9.08 -8.07 -1.61
N SER A 275 -10.36 -8.41 -1.46
CA SER A 275 -10.79 -9.81 -1.44
C SER A 275 -10.79 -10.40 -2.85
N ILE A 276 -10.27 -11.62 -2.99
CA ILE A 276 -10.43 -12.46 -4.18
C ILE A 276 -11.65 -13.39 -4.01
N GLY A 277 -12.01 -13.71 -2.76
CA GLY A 277 -13.13 -14.58 -2.41
C GLY A 277 -12.70 -16.02 -2.07
N LYS A 278 -13.69 -16.90 -1.84
CA LYS A 278 -13.46 -18.33 -1.56
C LYS A 278 -12.98 -19.07 -2.81
N GLY A 279 -11.81 -19.69 -2.74
CA GLY A 279 -11.23 -20.49 -3.83
C GLY A 279 -11.02 -21.96 -3.44
N SER A 280 -10.43 -22.72 -4.36
CA SER A 280 -9.94 -24.09 -4.11
C SER A 280 -8.82 -24.09 -3.07
N ASN A 281 -8.65 -25.18 -2.33
CA ASN A 281 -7.52 -25.41 -1.44
C ASN A 281 -6.18 -25.66 -2.18
N ASP A 282 -6.17 -25.77 -3.50
CA ASP A 282 -4.96 -25.89 -4.32
C ASP A 282 -4.38 -24.53 -4.76
N GLY A 283 -5.15 -23.44 -4.60
CA GLY A 283 -4.75 -22.08 -4.95
C GLY A 283 -5.67 -21.42 -5.98
N VAL A 284 -5.41 -20.14 -6.26
CA VAL A 284 -6.16 -19.35 -7.24
C VAL A 284 -5.24 -18.57 -8.19
N ASN A 285 -5.59 -18.57 -9.46
CA ASN A 285 -4.99 -17.68 -10.46
C ASN A 285 -5.92 -16.50 -10.69
N VAL A 286 -5.37 -15.28 -10.68
CA VAL A 286 -6.13 -14.05 -10.92
C VAL A 286 -5.47 -13.26 -12.04
N LYS A 287 -6.27 -12.89 -13.03
CA LYS A 287 -5.89 -11.95 -14.09
C LYS A 287 -6.73 -10.69 -13.93
N ILE A 288 -6.08 -9.60 -13.58
CA ILE A 288 -6.65 -8.27 -13.46
C ILE A 288 -6.54 -7.55 -14.81
N ASP A 289 -7.59 -6.87 -15.23
CA ASP A 289 -7.63 -6.01 -16.41
C ASP A 289 -8.59 -4.83 -16.20
N SER A 290 -8.82 -4.03 -17.24
CA SER A 290 -9.68 -2.84 -17.18
C SER A 290 -11.16 -3.13 -16.88
N LYS A 291 -11.60 -4.39 -16.95
CA LYS A 291 -12.96 -4.83 -16.62
C LYS A 291 -13.08 -5.40 -15.21
N SER A 292 -11.95 -5.60 -14.53
CA SER A 292 -11.91 -6.03 -13.13
C SER A 292 -12.40 -4.90 -12.21
N ASP A 293 -12.57 -5.22 -10.92
CA ASP A 293 -12.86 -4.19 -9.92
C ASP A 293 -11.87 -3.01 -10.02
N ALA A 294 -12.41 -1.79 -10.10
CA ALA A 294 -11.65 -0.59 -10.38
C ALA A 294 -10.64 -0.28 -9.27
N THR A 295 -10.97 -0.62 -8.03
CA THR A 295 -10.10 -0.40 -6.87
C THR A 295 -8.93 -1.37 -6.88
N LEU A 296 -9.20 -2.67 -7.10
CA LEU A 296 -8.19 -3.70 -7.27
C LEU A 296 -7.25 -3.38 -8.45
N PHE A 297 -7.81 -2.98 -9.60
CA PHE A 297 -7.00 -2.57 -10.76
C PHE A 297 -6.02 -1.46 -10.37
N ARG A 298 -6.52 -0.35 -9.82
CA ARG A 298 -5.69 0.80 -9.43
C ARG A 298 -4.60 0.44 -8.42
N ARG A 299 -4.95 -0.31 -7.37
CA ARG A 299 -3.99 -0.76 -6.34
C ARG A 299 -2.89 -1.64 -6.96
N CYS A 300 -3.22 -2.53 -7.89
CA CYS A 300 -2.24 -3.36 -8.61
C CYS A 300 -1.30 -2.55 -9.52
N VAL A 301 -1.82 -1.54 -10.24
CA VAL A 301 -0.97 -0.66 -11.07
C VAL A 301 0.00 0.14 -10.21
N VAL A 302 -0.50 0.81 -9.16
CA VAL A 302 0.33 1.62 -8.25
C VAL A 302 1.39 0.75 -7.54
N ASN A 303 1.02 -0.47 -7.12
CA ASN A 303 1.97 -1.43 -6.54
C ASN A 303 3.11 -1.76 -7.49
N ASN A 304 2.79 -2.09 -8.75
CA ASN A 304 3.81 -2.42 -9.74
C ASN A 304 4.68 -1.21 -10.10
N ALA A 305 4.08 -0.01 -10.23
CA ALA A 305 4.82 1.21 -10.53
C ALA A 305 5.81 1.57 -9.42
N ALA A 306 5.37 1.51 -8.15
CA ALA A 306 6.24 1.74 -7.01
C ALA A 306 7.36 0.69 -6.94
N TYR A 307 7.03 -0.60 -7.08
CA TYR A 307 8.03 -1.68 -7.10
C TYR A 307 9.08 -1.47 -8.21
N ASP A 308 8.63 -1.23 -9.45
CA ASP A 308 9.50 -0.98 -10.59
C ASP A 308 10.41 0.24 -10.36
N TYR A 309 9.89 1.29 -9.73
CA TYR A 309 10.68 2.47 -9.38
C TYR A 309 11.84 2.13 -8.45
N TYR A 310 11.60 1.38 -7.37
CA TYR A 310 12.65 0.93 -6.45
C TYR A 310 13.70 0.07 -7.15
N MET A 311 13.28 -0.84 -8.03
CA MET A 311 14.18 -1.68 -8.82
C MET A 311 15.02 -0.87 -9.80
N LYS A 312 14.43 0.17 -10.41
CA LYS A 312 15.17 1.10 -11.27
C LYS A 312 16.15 1.95 -10.48
N CYS A 313 15.80 2.40 -9.28
CA CYS A 313 16.73 3.11 -8.40
C CYS A 313 17.97 2.25 -8.09
N GLU A 314 17.74 1.00 -7.69
CA GLU A 314 18.81 0.04 -7.43
C GLU A 314 19.69 -0.21 -8.66
N LYS A 315 19.08 -0.44 -9.82
CA LYS A 315 19.80 -0.68 -11.08
C LYS A 315 20.61 0.53 -11.55
N THR A 316 20.13 1.74 -11.33
CA THR A 316 20.73 2.98 -11.86
C THR A 316 21.61 3.71 -10.85
N GLY A 317 21.65 3.26 -9.59
CA GLY A 317 22.34 3.94 -8.49
C GLY A 317 21.67 5.26 -8.07
N VAL A 318 20.41 5.49 -8.47
CA VAL A 318 19.61 6.60 -7.98
C VAL A 318 19.23 6.31 -6.52
N THR A 319 19.26 7.34 -5.68
CA THR A 319 18.87 7.21 -4.27
C THR A 319 17.43 6.71 -4.18
N LYS A 320 17.17 5.69 -3.36
CA LYS A 320 15.81 5.19 -3.14
C LYS A 320 15.01 6.23 -2.34
N PRO A 321 13.67 6.26 -2.47
CA PRO A 321 12.82 6.98 -1.54
C PRO A 321 13.05 6.52 -0.09
N ALA A 322 12.58 7.31 0.87
CA ALA A 322 12.62 6.92 2.28
C ALA A 322 11.92 5.57 2.51
N ASN A 323 12.33 4.82 3.55
CA ASN A 323 11.70 3.54 3.85
C ASN A 323 10.23 3.74 4.28
N ASN A 324 9.39 2.71 4.14
CA ASN A 324 8.01 2.74 4.63
C ASN A 324 7.12 3.83 4.00
N ILE A 325 7.32 4.15 2.71
CA ILE A 325 6.42 5.03 1.94
C ILE A 325 4.97 4.54 2.01
N ARG A 326 4.05 5.47 2.26
CA ARG A 326 2.61 5.21 2.27
C ARG A 326 1.90 5.91 1.12
N PHE A 327 1.19 5.13 0.32
CA PHE A 327 0.37 5.62 -0.79
C PHE A 327 -1.11 5.67 -0.43
N TRP A 328 -1.78 6.77 -0.73
CA TRP A 328 -3.23 6.81 -0.84
C TRP A 328 -3.65 6.95 -2.30
N ILE A 329 -4.64 6.17 -2.73
CA ILE A 329 -5.23 6.32 -4.06
C ILE A 329 -6.56 7.03 -3.88
N LEU A 330 -6.71 8.19 -4.50
CA LEU A 330 -7.88 9.06 -4.37
C LEU A 330 -8.62 9.07 -5.71
N ASP A 331 -9.80 8.48 -5.76
CA ASP A 331 -10.62 8.37 -6.98
C ASP A 331 -11.47 9.60 -7.26
N ILE A 332 -11.57 10.50 -6.29
CA ILE A 332 -12.22 11.81 -6.44
C ILE A 332 -11.28 12.90 -6.97
N LEU A 333 -9.96 12.67 -6.93
CA LEU A 333 -8.95 13.62 -7.42
C LEU A 333 -8.34 13.14 -8.74
N LYS A 334 -8.14 14.08 -9.67
CA LYS A 334 -7.28 13.87 -10.85
C LYS A 334 -5.79 14.05 -10.53
N PRO A 335 -5.37 15.13 -9.83
CA PRO A 335 -3.95 15.38 -9.62
C PRO A 335 -3.39 14.47 -8.52
N SER A 336 -2.11 14.17 -8.63
CA SER A 336 -1.33 13.43 -7.63
C SER A 336 -0.47 14.41 -6.83
N SER A 337 0.13 13.94 -5.73
CA SER A 337 0.96 14.78 -4.87
C SER A 337 1.94 13.94 -4.07
N THR A 338 3.12 14.52 -3.82
CA THR A 338 4.12 14.00 -2.90
C THR A 338 4.24 14.94 -1.72
N LEU A 339 3.62 14.55 -0.61
CA LEU A 339 3.54 15.37 0.59
C LEU A 339 4.58 14.98 1.63
N MET A 340 4.94 13.70 1.71
CA MET A 340 5.91 13.17 2.69
C MET A 340 5.57 13.50 4.16
N ILE A 341 4.28 13.65 4.51
CA ILE A 341 3.86 14.10 5.85
C ILE A 341 4.21 13.04 6.90
N HIS A 342 4.11 11.75 6.56
CA HIS A 342 4.54 10.67 7.45
C HIS A 342 6.04 10.75 7.77
N HIS A 343 6.85 11.25 6.83
CA HIS A 343 8.27 11.56 7.03
C HIS A 343 8.55 12.98 7.56
N GLY A 344 7.52 13.64 8.09
CA GLY A 344 7.65 14.89 8.83
C GLY A 344 7.67 16.16 8.00
N ALA A 345 7.41 16.07 6.69
CA ALA A 345 7.16 17.26 5.89
C ALA A 345 5.90 18.00 6.39
N PHE A 346 5.87 19.33 6.23
CA PHE A 346 4.73 20.21 6.54
C PHE A 346 4.32 20.37 8.02
N LEU A 347 4.88 19.61 8.96
CA LEU A 347 4.45 19.64 10.36
C LEU A 347 4.70 20.99 11.06
N ASP A 348 5.72 21.74 10.64
CA ASP A 348 6.09 23.04 11.24
C ASP A 348 5.47 24.25 10.52
N ASN A 349 4.56 24.03 9.57
CA ASN A 349 3.86 25.14 8.90
C ASN A 349 2.73 25.65 9.80
N LYS A 350 2.76 26.94 10.19
CA LYS A 350 1.73 27.59 11.03
C LYS A 350 0.30 27.40 10.51
N LEU A 351 0.11 27.28 9.20
CA LEU A 351 -1.19 26.95 8.60
C LEU A 351 -1.58 25.50 8.91
N VAL A 352 -0.68 24.56 8.68
CA VAL A 352 -0.93 23.13 8.89
C VAL A 352 -1.09 22.80 10.38
N SER A 353 -0.28 23.40 11.28
CA SER A 353 -0.41 23.19 12.73
C SER A 353 -1.69 23.79 13.31
N LYS A 354 -2.15 24.94 12.80
CA LYS A 354 -3.44 25.56 13.19
C LYS A 354 -4.65 24.73 12.71
N TYR A 355 -4.55 24.09 11.55
CA TYR A 355 -5.61 23.22 11.02
C TYR A 355 -5.58 21.80 11.61
N LEU A 356 -4.40 21.22 11.87
CA LEU A 356 -4.29 19.84 12.37
C LEU A 356 -4.46 19.73 13.89
N GLY A 357 -4.09 20.75 14.67
CA GLY A 357 -4.39 20.87 16.10
C GLY A 357 -4.25 19.57 16.92
N VAL A 358 -5.29 19.25 17.70
CA VAL A 358 -5.39 18.08 18.61
C VAL A 358 -5.31 16.72 17.89
N TYR A 359 -5.39 16.70 16.54
CA TYR A 359 -5.35 15.48 15.74
C TYR A 359 -3.98 15.22 15.08
N ALA A 360 -2.97 16.06 15.33
CA ALA A 360 -1.65 15.95 14.71
C ALA A 360 -1.01 14.56 14.89
N SER A 361 -1.21 13.90 16.03
CA SER A 361 -0.74 12.55 16.32
C SER A 361 -1.39 11.50 15.41
N ILE A 362 -2.72 11.52 15.28
CA ILE A 362 -3.49 10.63 14.40
C ILE A 362 -3.18 10.91 12.92
N VAL A 363 -2.97 12.18 12.56
CA VAL A 363 -2.62 12.58 11.20
C VAL A 363 -1.28 11.98 10.80
N ARG A 364 -0.22 12.07 11.63
CA ARG A 364 1.12 11.53 11.31
C ARG A 364 1.11 10.03 11.02
N ILE A 365 0.28 9.26 11.74
CA ILE A 365 0.34 7.80 11.69
C ILE A 365 -0.41 7.22 10.47
N PHE A 366 -1.33 7.97 9.88
CA PHE A 366 -2.00 7.57 8.63
C PHE A 366 -1.57 8.39 7.43
N SER A 367 -0.89 9.52 7.67
CA SER A 367 -0.51 10.46 6.64
C SER A 367 0.11 9.79 5.43
N PRO A 368 -0.37 10.12 4.23
CA PRO A 368 0.27 9.65 3.03
C PRO A 368 1.61 10.36 2.88
N ASP A 369 2.57 9.63 2.35
CA ASP A 369 3.75 10.23 1.75
C ASP A 369 3.42 10.67 0.32
N ILE A 370 2.66 9.83 -0.39
CA ILE A 370 2.24 10.05 -1.77
C ILE A 370 0.73 9.84 -1.87
N THR A 371 0.05 10.73 -2.59
CA THR A 371 -1.32 10.53 -3.03
C THR A 371 -1.41 10.44 -4.54
N ILE A 372 -2.09 9.41 -5.04
CA ILE A 372 -2.30 9.18 -6.46
C ILE A 372 -3.74 9.54 -6.81
N GLY A 373 -3.91 10.63 -7.56
CA GLY A 373 -5.19 11.01 -8.15
C GLY A 373 -5.55 10.04 -9.27
N SER A 374 -6.69 9.38 -9.16
CA SER A 374 -7.15 8.32 -10.07
C SER A 374 -8.51 8.56 -10.69
N LYS A 375 -9.11 9.75 -10.50
CA LYS A 375 -10.38 10.14 -11.14
C LYS A 375 -10.27 10.05 -12.64
N GLY A 376 -11.10 9.22 -13.28
CA GLY A 376 -11.10 9.01 -14.73
C GLY A 376 -9.97 8.13 -15.27
N LYS A 377 -9.07 7.61 -14.42
CA LYS A 377 -7.91 6.79 -14.84
C LYS A 377 -8.15 5.28 -14.74
N ASN A 378 -9.39 4.86 -14.44
CA ASN A 378 -9.71 3.44 -14.35
C ASN A 378 -9.50 2.74 -15.70
N GLY A 379 -8.84 1.59 -15.68
CA GLY A 379 -8.49 0.85 -16.90
C GLY A 379 -7.33 1.43 -17.71
N ASN A 380 -6.75 2.58 -17.32
CA ASN A 380 -5.57 3.15 -17.97
C ASN A 380 -4.30 2.83 -17.16
N TYR A 381 -3.61 1.74 -17.54
CA TYR A 381 -2.42 1.30 -16.82
C TYR A 381 -1.29 2.32 -16.90
N ALA A 382 -1.00 2.81 -18.10
CA ALA A 382 0.16 3.67 -18.36
C ALA A 382 0.07 5.01 -17.62
N GLU A 383 -1.12 5.61 -17.56
CA GLU A 383 -1.34 6.90 -16.91
C GLU A 383 -1.18 6.83 -15.38
N LEU A 384 -1.76 5.80 -14.74
CA LEU A 384 -1.57 5.55 -13.30
C LEU A 384 -0.12 5.20 -12.99
N TYR A 385 0.52 4.40 -13.83
CA TYR A 385 1.92 4.04 -13.67
C TYR A 385 2.79 5.30 -13.72
N MET A 386 2.62 6.16 -14.72
CA MET A 386 3.45 7.37 -14.85
C MET A 386 3.20 8.39 -13.74
N SER A 387 1.95 8.61 -13.36
CA SER A 387 1.63 9.45 -12.20
C SER A 387 2.38 8.95 -10.96
N THR A 388 2.37 7.64 -10.71
CA THR A 388 3.09 7.03 -9.59
C THR A 388 4.60 7.20 -9.70
N ILE A 389 5.18 7.02 -10.89
CA ILE A 389 6.62 7.20 -11.12
C ILE A 389 7.06 8.65 -10.84
N HIS A 390 6.26 9.63 -11.27
CA HIS A 390 6.55 11.04 -11.06
C HIS A 390 6.55 11.40 -9.57
N GLU A 391 5.51 10.99 -8.83
CA GLU A 391 5.48 11.22 -7.38
C GLU A 391 6.60 10.46 -6.65
N MET A 392 6.96 9.26 -7.10
CA MET A 392 8.11 8.55 -6.54
C MET A 392 9.44 9.27 -6.81
N ALA A 393 9.57 9.97 -7.94
CA ALA A 393 10.74 10.81 -8.22
C ALA A 393 10.85 11.98 -7.25
N HIS A 394 9.73 12.60 -6.89
CA HIS A 394 9.67 13.57 -5.81
C HIS A 394 10.08 12.96 -4.47
N ALA A 395 9.62 11.76 -4.12
CA ALA A 395 9.99 11.11 -2.86
C ALA A 395 11.50 10.80 -2.77
N THR A 396 12.15 10.44 -3.89
CA THR A 396 13.61 10.35 -3.99
C THR A 396 14.29 11.70 -3.73
N HIS A 397 13.79 12.77 -4.34
CA HIS A 397 14.32 14.11 -4.10
C HIS A 397 14.12 14.54 -2.64
N PHE A 398 13.00 14.20 -2.01
CA PHE A 398 12.78 14.40 -0.58
C PHE A 398 13.83 13.68 0.28
N ALA A 399 14.11 12.41 0.01
CA ALA A 399 15.13 11.65 0.73
C ALA A 399 16.53 12.31 0.65
N LYS A 400 16.77 13.09 -0.40
CA LYS A 400 18.02 13.79 -0.65
C LYS A 400 18.09 15.22 -0.07
N ALA A 401 17.02 16.00 -0.24
CA ALA A 401 16.99 17.42 0.08
C ALA A 401 16.39 17.72 1.47
N GLY A 402 15.62 16.78 2.02
CA GLY A 402 15.05 16.86 3.36
C GLY A 402 13.88 17.84 3.50
N THR A 403 13.32 17.88 4.71
CA THR A 403 12.10 18.63 5.05
C THR A 403 12.22 20.14 4.84
N GLY A 404 13.41 20.71 5.08
CA GLY A 404 13.67 22.14 4.91
C GLY A 404 13.47 22.61 3.47
N TYR A 405 14.02 21.87 2.51
CA TYR A 405 13.81 22.13 1.08
C TYR A 405 12.33 22.05 0.71
N TRP A 406 11.69 20.95 1.13
CA TRP A 406 10.31 20.63 0.75
C TRP A 406 9.26 21.57 1.35
N LYS A 407 9.58 22.19 2.49
CA LYS A 407 8.79 23.31 3.03
C LYS A 407 8.70 24.48 2.05
N TYR A 408 9.82 24.89 1.46
CA TYR A 408 9.85 26.01 0.51
C TYR A 408 9.26 25.64 -0.84
N TYR A 409 9.57 24.44 -1.34
CA TYR A 409 8.94 23.85 -2.52
C TYR A 409 7.42 23.97 -2.44
N ALA A 410 6.83 23.47 -1.36
CA ALA A 410 5.41 23.43 -1.25
C ALA A 410 4.79 24.78 -0.94
N THR A 411 5.50 25.65 -0.22
CA THR A 411 5.08 27.05 -0.05
C THR A 411 4.91 27.72 -1.41
N TYR A 412 5.83 27.49 -2.36
CA TYR A 412 5.69 28.01 -3.72
C TYR A 412 4.42 27.47 -4.40
N ILE A 413 4.26 26.14 -4.49
CA ILE A 413 3.08 25.49 -5.10
C ILE A 413 1.78 26.07 -4.54
N LEU A 414 1.69 26.19 -3.21
CA LEU A 414 0.54 26.76 -2.51
C LEU A 414 0.28 28.21 -2.92
N THR A 415 1.31 29.07 -2.88
CA THR A 415 1.17 30.49 -3.21
C THR A 415 0.88 30.74 -4.69
N SER A 416 1.45 29.94 -5.59
CA SER A 416 1.14 29.97 -7.02
C SER A 416 -0.31 29.58 -7.25
N PHE A 417 -0.76 28.46 -6.67
CA PHE A 417 -2.14 28.02 -6.80
C PHE A 417 -3.14 29.07 -6.28
N ILE A 418 -2.90 29.64 -5.10
CA ILE A 418 -3.77 30.68 -4.52
C ILE A 418 -3.78 31.95 -5.39
N GLY A 419 -2.62 32.34 -5.96
CA GLY A 419 -2.48 33.58 -6.72
C GLY A 419 -2.93 33.50 -8.18
N THR A 420 -2.76 32.35 -8.83
CA THR A 420 -2.97 32.20 -10.28
C THR A 420 -3.91 31.06 -10.67
N GLY A 421 -4.30 30.20 -9.72
CA GLY A 421 -5.07 28.98 -9.99
C GLY A 421 -4.24 27.83 -10.60
N GLU A 422 -2.92 28.02 -10.77
CA GLU A 422 -2.02 27.02 -11.37
C GLU A 422 -0.92 26.61 -10.38
N CYS A 423 -0.66 25.31 -10.25
CA CYS A 423 0.28 24.77 -9.25
C CYS A 423 1.73 25.22 -9.47
N TYR A 424 2.16 25.44 -10.71
CA TYR A 424 3.57 25.71 -11.03
C TYR A 424 3.88 27.20 -11.25
N GLY A 425 2.85 28.06 -11.28
CA GLY A 425 3.00 29.49 -11.55
C GLY A 425 3.79 29.80 -12.82
N THR A 426 4.39 30.99 -12.86
CA THR A 426 5.15 31.49 -14.02
C THR A 426 6.67 31.34 -13.90
N GLY A 427 7.16 30.70 -12.82
CA GLY A 427 8.59 30.64 -12.49
C GLY A 427 9.12 31.92 -11.87
N SER A 428 8.22 32.79 -11.39
CA SER A 428 8.56 34.04 -10.71
C SER A 428 8.09 34.01 -9.26
N GLY A 429 8.75 34.79 -8.41
CA GLY A 429 8.40 34.90 -6.99
C GLY A 429 9.30 34.08 -6.06
N ASN A 430 9.06 34.24 -4.76
CA ASN A 430 9.86 33.59 -3.74
C ASN A 430 9.74 32.07 -3.84
N TYR A 431 10.87 31.39 -3.73
CA TYR A 431 10.97 29.92 -3.73
C TYR A 431 10.66 29.23 -5.07
N ALA A 432 10.46 29.97 -6.17
CA ALA A 432 10.24 29.39 -7.50
C ALA A 432 11.33 28.38 -7.89
N GLY A 433 12.60 28.68 -7.61
CA GLY A 433 13.72 27.76 -7.89
C GLY A 433 13.61 26.39 -7.20
N TYR A 434 12.96 26.30 -6.03
CA TYR A 434 12.76 25.02 -5.35
C TYR A 434 11.81 24.14 -6.17
N CYS A 435 10.71 24.72 -6.65
CA CYS A 435 9.78 24.07 -7.57
C CYS A 435 10.46 23.72 -8.89
N GLU A 436 11.28 24.62 -9.43
CA GLU A 436 12.02 24.43 -10.67
C GLU A 436 12.81 23.13 -10.67
N VAL A 437 13.70 22.97 -9.68
CA VAL A 437 14.58 21.80 -9.56
C VAL A 437 13.77 20.53 -9.27
N GLY A 438 12.76 20.62 -8.40
CA GLY A 438 11.92 19.47 -8.05
C GLY A 438 11.13 18.91 -9.22
N GLU A 439 10.46 19.77 -9.98
CA GLU A 439 9.66 19.39 -11.14
C GLU A 439 10.53 18.99 -12.34
N MET A 440 11.66 19.68 -12.56
CA MET A 440 12.63 19.31 -13.59
C MET A 440 13.09 17.85 -13.41
N TRP A 441 13.41 17.44 -12.18
CA TRP A 441 13.76 16.06 -11.85
C TRP A 441 12.60 15.09 -12.06
N ALA A 442 11.43 15.39 -11.51
CA ALA A 442 10.32 14.45 -11.50
C ALA A 442 9.76 14.19 -12.91
N TYR A 443 9.63 15.21 -13.75
CA TYR A 443 9.26 15.03 -15.16
C TYR A 443 10.35 14.33 -15.97
N TYR A 444 11.62 14.63 -15.73
CA TYR A 444 12.72 13.91 -16.41
C TYR A 444 12.64 12.40 -16.13
N ILE A 445 12.47 12.01 -14.86
CA ILE A 445 12.39 10.60 -14.47
C ILE A 445 11.14 9.92 -15.04
N GLU A 446 9.98 10.57 -15.00
CA GLU A 446 8.78 10.06 -15.64
C GLU A 446 9.00 9.77 -17.13
N ASN A 447 9.50 10.75 -17.88
CA ASN A 447 9.74 10.62 -19.32
C ASN A 447 10.79 9.54 -19.64
N ALA A 448 11.86 9.46 -18.84
CA ALA A 448 12.93 8.47 -19.03
C ALA A 448 12.40 7.05 -18.77
N ILE A 449 11.67 6.84 -17.68
CA ILE A 449 11.09 5.54 -17.33
C ILE A 449 9.99 5.15 -18.31
N TYR A 450 9.17 6.10 -18.77
CA TYR A 450 8.19 5.87 -19.84
C TYR A 450 8.86 5.32 -21.10
N LYS A 451 9.95 5.98 -21.55
CA LYS A 451 10.70 5.55 -22.72
C LYS A 451 11.30 4.17 -22.54
N GLU A 452 11.90 3.88 -21.39
CA GLU A 452 12.46 2.56 -21.08
C GLU A 452 11.40 1.45 -21.08
N ARG A 453 10.18 1.75 -20.60
CA ARG A 453 9.09 0.77 -20.48
C ARG A 453 8.36 0.55 -21.81
N TYR A 454 7.98 1.64 -22.48
CA TYR A 454 7.07 1.63 -23.62
C TYR A 454 7.74 1.90 -24.97
N GLY A 455 9.03 2.25 -24.99
CA GLY A 455 9.79 2.59 -26.20
C GLY A 455 9.44 3.94 -26.84
N GLY A 456 8.32 4.55 -26.47
CA GLY A 456 7.90 5.88 -26.95
C GLY A 456 8.59 7.02 -26.20
N ASN A 457 8.73 8.19 -26.85
CA ASN A 457 9.07 9.40 -26.12
C ASN A 457 7.78 10.01 -25.58
N SER A 458 7.73 10.31 -24.29
CA SER A 458 6.80 11.31 -23.77
C SER A 458 7.47 12.70 -23.84
N SER A 459 6.63 13.72 -23.91
CA SER A 459 7.01 15.13 -23.82
C SER A 459 6.34 15.81 -22.62
N ASP A 460 5.89 15.02 -21.65
CA ASP A 460 5.20 15.53 -20.47
C ASP A 460 6.10 16.53 -19.75
N GLY A 461 5.52 17.69 -19.45
CA GLY A 461 6.20 18.80 -18.80
C GLY A 461 7.16 19.62 -19.66
N HIS A 462 7.34 19.31 -20.94
CA HIS A 462 8.22 20.07 -21.84
C HIS A 462 7.78 21.53 -22.03
N ASN A 463 6.49 21.80 -21.88
CA ASN A 463 5.90 23.14 -22.05
C ASN A 463 6.12 24.03 -20.82
N TYR A 464 6.44 23.46 -19.66
CA TYR A 464 6.67 24.26 -18.46
C TYR A 464 8.00 25.03 -18.51
N TRP A 465 8.09 26.03 -17.64
CA TRP A 465 9.22 26.95 -17.57
C TRP A 465 10.48 26.30 -16.98
N PHE A 466 10.36 25.21 -16.21
CA PHE A 466 11.48 24.51 -15.54
C PHE A 466 12.28 23.51 -16.42
N LYS A 467 11.87 23.32 -17.69
CA LYS A 467 12.64 22.63 -18.74
C LYS A 467 13.28 21.27 -18.36
N PRO A 468 12.49 20.20 -18.08
CA PRO A 468 13.02 18.85 -17.81
C PRO A 468 13.88 18.27 -18.95
N GLN A 469 13.79 18.83 -20.15
CA GLN A 469 14.62 18.46 -21.30
C GLN A 469 16.11 18.62 -21.04
N ILE A 470 16.52 19.54 -20.16
CA ILE A 470 17.92 19.73 -19.76
C ILE A 470 18.50 18.39 -19.27
N LEU A 471 17.83 17.73 -18.32
CA LEU A 471 18.31 16.47 -17.75
C LEU A 471 18.33 15.32 -18.76
N LYS A 472 17.35 15.30 -19.68
CA LYS A 472 17.32 14.34 -20.79
C LYS A 472 18.53 14.51 -21.71
N GLU A 473 18.90 15.74 -22.05
CA GLU A 473 20.07 16.02 -22.90
C GLU A 473 21.40 15.71 -22.19
N LEU A 474 21.48 15.98 -20.88
CA LEU A 474 22.64 15.59 -20.08
C LEU A 474 22.82 14.07 -20.05
N GLU A 475 21.75 13.30 -19.82
CA GLU A 475 21.82 11.83 -19.84
C GLU A 475 22.21 11.31 -21.23
N ALA A 476 21.65 11.88 -22.30
CA ALA A 476 22.05 11.53 -23.67
C ALA A 476 23.53 11.87 -23.96
N GLY A 477 24.08 12.90 -23.33
CA GLY A 477 25.51 13.26 -23.36
C GLY A 477 26.40 12.44 -22.40
N GLY A 478 25.83 11.44 -21.73
CA GLY A 478 26.55 10.50 -20.88
C GLY A 478 26.76 10.97 -19.43
N VAL A 479 25.94 11.89 -18.93
CA VAL A 479 25.82 12.13 -17.48
C VAL A 479 24.94 11.04 -16.88
N ARG A 480 25.39 10.34 -15.84
CA ARG A 480 24.59 9.24 -15.26
C ARG A 480 23.44 9.81 -14.44
N ARG A 481 22.31 9.10 -14.45
CA ARG A 481 21.13 9.45 -13.62
C ARG A 481 21.44 9.53 -12.13
N SER A 482 22.33 8.67 -11.64
CA SER A 482 22.84 8.71 -10.26
C SER A 482 23.60 9.99 -9.94
N ASP A 483 24.39 10.52 -10.88
CA ASP A 483 25.13 11.77 -10.68
C ASP A 483 24.21 12.99 -10.68
N ILE A 484 23.16 12.96 -11.52
CA ILE A 484 22.07 13.96 -11.50
C ILE A 484 21.35 13.93 -10.16
N CYS A 485 20.97 12.74 -9.70
CA CYS A 485 20.33 12.55 -8.39
C CYS A 485 21.24 13.02 -7.24
N ALA A 486 22.55 12.75 -7.33
CA ALA A 486 23.51 13.17 -6.31
C ALA A 486 23.58 14.69 -6.15
N ALA A 487 23.37 15.44 -7.24
CA ALA A 487 23.34 16.90 -7.24
C ALA A 487 22.09 17.48 -6.59
N LEU A 488 20.99 16.74 -6.47
CA LEU A 488 19.78 17.19 -5.76
C LEU A 488 20.06 17.22 -4.25
N SER A 489 20.43 18.37 -3.71
CA SER A 489 20.80 18.51 -2.29
C SER A 489 19.94 19.59 -1.62
N PRO A 490 19.99 19.74 -0.29
CA PRO A 490 19.30 20.82 0.40
C PRO A 490 19.70 22.23 -0.11
N TYR A 491 20.84 22.35 -0.81
CA TYR A 491 21.39 23.62 -1.30
C TYR A 491 21.15 23.90 -2.78
N THR A 492 20.60 22.94 -3.54
CA THR A 492 20.28 23.13 -4.97
C THR A 492 18.89 23.69 -5.15
N ILE A 493 18.75 24.97 -4.83
CA ILE A 493 17.49 25.67 -4.65
C ILE A 493 17.00 26.43 -5.89
N ASP A 494 17.77 26.38 -6.98
CA ASP A 494 17.46 26.96 -8.29
C ASP A 494 18.32 26.30 -9.39
N THR A 495 18.04 26.61 -10.66
CA THR A 495 18.82 26.10 -11.79
C THR A 495 20.31 26.46 -11.76
N LYS A 496 20.70 27.60 -11.17
CA LYS A 496 22.10 28.01 -11.09
C LYS A 496 22.87 27.10 -10.13
N THR A 497 22.40 27.01 -8.89
CA THR A 497 22.97 26.16 -7.84
C THR A 497 22.93 24.69 -8.23
N PHE A 498 21.87 24.25 -8.91
CA PHE A 498 21.79 22.89 -9.42
C PHE A 498 22.80 22.60 -10.54
N ARG A 499 23.00 23.53 -11.49
CA ARG A 499 24.06 23.41 -12.50
C ARG A 499 25.45 23.34 -11.85
N ASP A 500 25.72 24.20 -10.89
CA ASP A 500 27.02 24.25 -10.22
C ASP A 500 27.27 22.95 -9.40
N ALA A 501 26.22 22.40 -8.79
CA ALA A 501 26.26 21.09 -8.14
C ALA A 501 26.52 19.96 -9.15
N LEU A 502 25.86 19.97 -10.32
CA LEU A 502 26.10 18.98 -11.39
C LEU A 502 27.55 19.02 -11.88
N ILE A 503 28.13 20.21 -12.08
CA ILE A 503 29.54 20.37 -12.46
C ILE A 503 30.45 19.73 -11.41
N THR A 504 30.11 19.87 -10.14
CA THR A 504 30.87 19.30 -9.02
C THR A 504 30.73 17.78 -8.94
N THR A 505 29.51 17.24 -9.14
CA THR A 505 29.25 15.79 -9.04
C THR A 505 29.67 15.01 -10.28
N THR A 506 29.86 15.67 -11.42
CA THR A 506 30.17 15.02 -12.71
C THR A 506 31.53 15.46 -13.28
N SER A 507 32.60 14.84 -12.75
CA SER A 507 33.96 15.12 -13.21
C SER A 507 34.10 14.97 -14.74
N GLY A 508 34.68 15.99 -15.39
CA GLY A 508 34.94 15.99 -16.84
C GLY A 508 33.74 16.30 -17.74
N LYS A 509 32.56 16.63 -17.19
CA LYS A 509 31.35 16.95 -17.98
C LYS A 509 30.96 18.44 -17.98
N SER A 510 31.77 19.32 -17.41
CA SER A 510 31.47 20.74 -17.23
C SER A 510 31.12 21.47 -18.55
N ALA A 511 31.86 21.20 -19.63
CA ALA A 511 31.61 21.80 -20.93
C ALA A 511 30.25 21.38 -21.53
N LEU A 512 29.88 20.10 -21.38
CA LEU A 512 28.57 19.59 -21.78
C LEU A 512 27.46 20.24 -20.93
N ILE A 513 27.64 20.29 -19.61
CA ILE A 513 26.65 20.86 -18.69
C ILE A 513 26.38 22.32 -19.02
N ASN A 514 27.43 23.14 -19.15
CA ASN A 514 27.29 24.54 -19.50
C ASN A 514 26.58 24.71 -20.85
N LYS A 515 27.02 23.97 -21.88
CA LYS A 515 26.39 24.00 -23.20
C LYS A 515 24.89 23.68 -23.16
N VAL A 516 24.50 22.64 -22.43
CA VAL A 516 23.08 22.24 -22.33
C VAL A 516 22.30 23.30 -21.55
N PHE A 517 22.75 23.76 -20.39
CA PHE A 517 22.02 24.81 -19.64
C PHE A 517 21.93 26.12 -20.44
N ASP A 518 22.98 26.52 -21.14
CA ASP A 518 22.99 27.74 -21.96
C ASP A 518 21.99 27.69 -23.12
N LYS A 519 21.76 26.50 -23.70
CA LYS A 519 20.74 26.30 -24.74
C LYS A 519 19.32 26.63 -24.26
N TYR A 520 19.06 26.48 -22.96
CA TYR A 520 17.74 26.71 -22.36
C TYR A 520 17.63 28.02 -21.58
N LYS A 521 18.69 28.84 -21.56
CA LYS A 521 18.60 30.22 -21.08
C LYS A 521 17.72 31.02 -22.04
N LYS A 522 16.72 31.70 -21.51
CA LYS A 522 16.00 32.77 -22.23
C LYS A 522 16.78 34.07 -22.11
#